data_AF-A0A523T4S5-F1
#
_entry.id   AF-A0A523T4S5-F1
#
_cell.length_a   1.000
_cell.length_b   1.000
_cell.length_c   1.000
_cell.angle_alpha   90.00
_cell.angle_beta   90.00
_cell.angle_gamma   90.00
#
_symmetry.space_group_name_H-M   'P 1'
#
loop_
_entity.id
_entity.type
_entity.pdbx_description
1 polymer ?
#
loop_
_entity_poly.entity_id
_entity_poly.type
_entity_poly.pdbx_seq_one_letter_code
_entity_poly.pdbx_strand_id
1 'polypeptide(L)' 'MEIVRKETRQMKIVTLCKEGGCCPVVRITDDGVEIGEKDNICALKKDEWEVLKKKILDGEL' A
#
# COMPACT_ATOMS: atom_id res chain seq x y z
N MET A 1 26.86 -10.59 -22.18
CA MET A 1 26.99 -9.71 -21.00
C MET A 1 25.66 -9.01 -20.84
N GLU A 2 24.70 -9.69 -20.22
CA GLU A 2 23.35 -9.16 -20.03
C GLU A 2 23.37 -8.24 -18.82
N ILE A 3 23.30 -6.94 -19.11
CA ILE A 3 23.15 -5.91 -18.09
C ILE A 3 21.69 -6.01 -17.64
N VAL A 4 21.42 -6.90 -16.67
CA VAL A 4 20.10 -6.96 -16.01
C VAL A 4 19.94 -5.63 -15.27
N ARG A 5 19.25 -4.68 -15.90
CA ARG A 5 18.81 -3.45 -15.26
C ARG A 5 17.92 -3.89 -14.09
N LYS A 6 18.44 -3.85 -12.87
CA LYS A 6 17.63 -3.97 -11.65
C LYS A 6 16.69 -2.77 -11.65
N GLU A 7 15.54 -2.96 -12.28
CA GLU A 7 14.39 -2.08 -12.16
C GLU A 7 14.09 -2.00 -10.66
N THR A 8 14.28 -0.82 -10.08
CA THR A 8 13.98 -0.55 -8.68
C THR A 8 12.50 -0.83 -8.47
N ARG A 9 12.18 -2.00 -7.88
CA ARG A 9 10.83 -2.33 -7.43
C ARG A 9 10.31 -1.16 -6.60
N GLN A 10 9.26 -0.50 -7.07
CA GLN A 10 8.89 0.82 -6.56
C GLN A 10 8.04 0.63 -5.29
N MET A 11 8.70 0.58 -4.13
CA MET A 11 8.02 0.48 -2.84
C MET A 11 7.74 1.88 -2.29
N LYS A 12 6.45 2.20 -2.10
CA LYS A 12 6.00 3.44 -1.44
C LYS A 12 5.34 3.11 -0.12
N ILE A 13 5.78 3.75 0.96
CA ILE A 13 5.18 3.59 2.29
C ILE A 13 4.51 4.90 2.68
N VAL A 14 3.25 4.82 3.09
CA VAL A 14 2.47 5.96 3.58
C VAL A 14 2.01 5.65 5.00
N THR A 15 2.40 6.48 5.96
CA THR A 15 1.91 6.40 7.34
C THR A 15 0.62 7.19 7.46
N LEU A 16 -0.43 6.60 8.06
CA LEU A 16 -1.76 7.22 8.12
C LEU A 16 -1.94 8.24 9.27
N CYS A 17 -0.95 8.38 10.15
CA CYS A 17 -0.97 9.35 11.24
C CYS A 17 0.15 10.39 11.14
N LYS A 18 -0.04 11.50 11.88
CA LYS A 18 0.99 12.51 12.15
C LYS A 18 2.17 11.86 12.91
N GLU A 19 3.37 12.42 12.76
CA GLU A 19 4.61 11.91 13.35
C GLU A 19 4.47 11.55 14.84
N GLY A 20 4.95 10.36 15.22
CA GLY A 20 5.01 9.89 16.62
C GLY A 20 3.89 8.92 17.06
N GLY A 21 2.92 8.58 16.20
CA GLY A 21 1.87 7.60 16.51
C GLY A 21 2.24 6.15 16.18
N CYS A 22 1.75 5.18 16.98
CA CYS A 22 1.76 3.75 16.66
C CYS A 22 0.62 3.44 15.68
N CYS A 23 0.76 3.87 14.42
CA CYS A 23 -0.37 3.92 13.50
C CYS A 23 -0.24 3.00 12.28
N PRO A 24 -1.38 2.68 11.64
CA PRO A 24 -1.39 1.86 10.45
C PRO A 24 -0.59 2.48 9.31
N VAL A 25 0.03 1.60 8.53
CA VAL A 25 0.81 1.94 7.34
C VAL A 25 0.19 1.33 6.10
N VAL A 26 0.32 2.04 4.98
CA VAL A 26 -0.01 1.55 3.65
C VAL A 26 1.31 1.33 2.92
N ARG A 27 1.62 0.08 2.59
CA ARG A 27 2.78 -0.32 1.79
C ARG A 27 2.30 -0.66 0.39
N ILE A 28 2.69 0.14 -0.59
CA ILE A 28 2.37 -0.07 -2.00
C ILE A 28 3.61 -0.68 -2.67
N THR A 29 3.44 -1.83 -3.29
CA THR A 29 4.49 -2.57 -4.01
C THR A 29 4.05 -2.84 -5.45
N ASP A 30 4.94 -3.43 -6.24
CA ASP A 30 4.60 -3.86 -7.60
C ASP A 30 3.58 -5.01 -7.61
N ASP A 31 3.59 -5.84 -6.56
CA ASP A 31 2.74 -7.03 -6.42
C ASP A 31 1.36 -6.71 -5.82
N GLY A 32 1.22 -5.61 -5.06
CA GLY A 32 -0.03 -5.26 -4.40
C GLY A 32 0.09 -4.16 -3.35
N VAL A 33 -0.89 -4.08 -2.46
CA VAL A 33 -0.94 -3.10 -1.36
C VAL A 33 -1.21 -3.81 -0.05
N GLU A 34 -0.40 -3.53 0.97
CA GLU A 34 -0.61 -4.01 2.33
C GLU A 34 -0.99 -2.83 3.23
N ILE A 35 -2.04 -2.99 4.03
CA ILE A 35 -2.57 -1.94 4.90
C ILE A 35 -2.81 -2.52 6.28
N GLY A 36 -2.30 -1.87 7.32
CA GLY A 36 -2.59 -2.28 8.68
C GLY A 36 -1.53 -1.89 9.70
N GLU A 37 -1.68 -2.43 10.89
CA GLU A 37 -0.78 -2.21 12.04
C GLU A 37 -0.54 -3.55 12.76
N LYS A 38 0.72 -3.87 13.06
CA LYS A 38 1.13 -5.10 13.77
C LYS A 38 0.56 -6.35 13.10
N ASP A 39 -0.25 -7.12 13.81
CA ASP A 39 -0.81 -8.40 13.36
C ASP A 39 -2.12 -8.24 12.59
N ASN A 40 -2.70 -7.04 12.54
CA ASN A 40 -3.91 -6.75 11.78
C ASN A 40 -3.54 -6.09 10.45
N ILE A 41 -3.20 -6.92 9.47
CA ILE A 41 -2.79 -6.50 8.13
C ILE A 41 -3.74 -7.12 7.09
N CYS A 42 -4.19 -6.28 6.16
CA CYS A 42 -4.92 -6.69 4.97
C CYS A 42 -4.02 -6.52 3.76
N ALA A 43 -3.93 -7.55 2.90
CA ALA A 43 -3.24 -7.48 1.63
C ALA A 43 -4.26 -7.46 0.48
N LEU A 44 -4.12 -6.49 -0.40
CA LEU A 44 -4.99 -6.23 -1.54
C LEU A 44 -4.18 -6.32 -2.83
N LYS A 45 -4.79 -6.87 -3.88
CA LYS A 45 -4.30 -6.69 -5.24
C LYS A 45 -4.47 -5.23 -5.67
N LYS A 46 -3.73 -4.82 -6.69
CA LYS A 46 -3.83 -3.46 -7.24
C LYS A 46 -5.26 -3.09 -7.64
N ASP A 47 -5.98 -3.98 -8.31
CA ASP A 47 -7.37 -3.71 -8.71
C ASP A 47 -8.31 -3.56 -7.52
N GLU A 48 -8.14 -4.38 -6.48
CA GLU A 48 -8.92 -4.30 -5.24
C GLU A 48 -8.63 -3.00 -4.47
N TRP A 49 -7.37 -2.56 -4.48
CA TRP A 49 -6.97 -1.28 -3.92
C TRP A 49 -7.60 -0.08 -4.65
N GLU A 50 -7.65 -0.11 -5.99
CA GLU A 50 -8.33 0.94 -6.76
C GLU A 50 -9.83 0.99 -6.46
N VAL A 51 -10.48 -0.16 -6.34
CA VAL A 51 -11.90 -0.25 -5.93
C VAL A 51 -12.09 0.30 -4.52
N LEU A 52 -11.22 -0.06 -3.56
CA LEU A 52 -11.30 0.45 -2.19
C LEU A 52 -11.18 1.98 -2.15
N LYS A 53 -10.17 2.54 -2.82
CA LYS A 53 -9.99 3.99 -2.91
C LYS A 53 -11.22 4.67 -3.49
N LYS A 54 -11.76 4.13 -4.57
CA LYS A 54 -12.97 4.67 -5.20
C LYS A 54 -14.14 4.71 -4.22
N LYS A 55 -14.43 3.61 -3.54
CA LYS A 55 -15.54 3.54 -2.56
C LYS A 55 -15.39 4.53 -1.41
N ILE A 56 -14.18 4.70 -0.88
CA ILE A 56 -13.89 5.68 0.18
C ILE A 56 -14.11 7.12 -0.33
N LEU A 57 -13.66 7.43 -1.55
CA LEU A 57 -13.84 8.76 -2.15
C LEU A 57 -15.30 9.05 -2.49
N ASP A 58 -16.04 8.03 -2.92
CA ASP A 58 -17.47 8.11 -3.24
C ASP A 58 -18.35 8.12 -1.97
N GLY A 59 -17.78 7.89 -0.78
CA GLY A 59 -18.50 7.86 0.50
C GLY A 59 -19.37 6.62 0.69
N GLU A 60 -19.09 5.55 -0.05
CA GLU A 60 -19.77 4.25 0.07
C GLU A 60 -19.17 3.37 1.18
N LEU A 61 -18.02 3.78 1.73
CA LEU A 61 -17.30 3.18 2.86
C LEU A 61 -16.74 4.25 3.80
#